data_AF-A0A4Q5SBE8-F1
#
_entry.id   AF-A0A4Q5SBE8-F1
#
_cell.length_a   1.000
_cell.length_b   1.000
_cell.length_c   1.000
_cell.angle_alpha   90.00
_cell.angle_beta   90.00
_cell.angle_gamma   90.00
#
_symmetry.space_group_name_H-M   'P 1'
#
loop_
_entity.id
_entity.type
_entity.pdbx_description
1 polymer ?
#
loop_
_entity_poly.entity_id
_entity_poly.type
_entity_poly.pdbx_seq_one_letter_code
_entity_poly.pdbx_strand_id
1 'polypeptide(L)'
;VYLNVAETGIGTYGAEAGAQRYFGHSASRLSPSEAGRMAAALPLPKERSVKNPSGWQRRHANRIAARIGVVRRDALDACVYD
;
A
#
# COMPACT_ATOMS: atom_id res chain seq x y z
N VAL A 1 -3.99 -13.89 -2.32
CA VAL A 1 -3.11 -14.27 -3.47
C VAL A 1 -2.57 -13.05 -4.25
N TYR A 2 -3.38 -12.02 -4.55
CA TYR A 2 -2.98 -10.88 -5.40
C TYR A 2 -1.77 -10.05 -4.94
N LEU A 3 -1.69 -9.73 -3.64
CA LEU A 3 -0.63 -8.85 -3.11
C LEU A 3 0.74 -9.51 -3.03
N ASN A 4 0.85 -10.84 -3.17
CA ASN A 4 2.12 -11.57 -3.15
C ASN A 4 2.77 -11.66 -4.55
N VAL A 5 2.00 -11.40 -5.61
CA VAL A 5 2.45 -11.47 -7.00
C VAL A 5 2.57 -10.07 -7.63
N ALA A 6 1.90 -9.07 -7.06
CA ALA A 6 2.03 -7.69 -7.50
C ALA A 6 3.46 -7.17 -7.29
N GLU A 7 4.03 -6.57 -8.33
CA GLU A 7 5.25 -5.78 -8.22
C GLU A 7 4.94 -4.53 -7.40
N THR A 8 5.48 -4.42 -6.19
CA THR A 8 5.27 -3.30 -5.25
C THR A 8 6.38 -2.26 -5.33
N GLY A 9 7.38 -2.49 -6.19
CA GLY A 9 8.56 -1.68 -6.42
C GLY A 9 9.48 -2.35 -7.45
N ILE A 10 10.48 -1.66 -8.00
CA ILE A 10 11.41 -2.22 -9.00
C ILE A 10 11.95 -3.59 -8.52
N GLY A 11 11.55 -4.67 -9.20
CA GLY A 11 11.99 -6.04 -8.90
C GLY A 11 11.56 -6.55 -7.51
N THR A 12 10.59 -5.89 -6.87
CA THR A 12 10.10 -6.21 -5.54
C THR A 12 8.67 -6.73 -5.66
N TYR A 13 8.47 -8.00 -5.35
CA TYR A 13 7.17 -8.66 -5.44
C TYR A 13 6.65 -8.92 -4.03
N GLY A 14 5.38 -8.64 -3.79
CA GLY A 14 4.80 -8.84 -2.48
C GLY A 14 4.69 -7.58 -1.63
N ALA A 15 3.66 -7.52 -0.81
CA ALA A 15 3.48 -6.45 0.18
C ALA A 15 4.58 -6.47 1.26
N GLU A 16 4.99 -7.66 1.73
CA GLU A 16 6.03 -7.80 2.77
C GLU A 16 7.39 -7.29 2.26
N ALA A 17 7.84 -7.75 1.10
CA ALA A 17 9.10 -7.30 0.50
C ALA A 17 9.08 -5.79 0.21
N GLY A 18 7.95 -5.27 -0.27
CA GLY A 18 7.77 -3.83 -0.48
C GLY A 18 7.85 -3.03 0.83
N ALA A 19 7.21 -3.50 1.90
CA ALA A 19 7.25 -2.85 3.21
C ALA A 19 8.67 -2.80 3.79
N GLN A 20 9.39 -3.93 3.72
CA GLN A 20 10.79 -3.98 4.15
C GLN A 20 11.67 -3.05 3.32
N ARG A 21 11.52 -3.04 1.99
CA ARG A 21 12.29 -2.18 1.08
C ARG A 21 12.06 -0.68 1.33
N TYR A 22 10.80 -0.27 1.47
CA TYR A 22 10.46 1.15 1.51
C TYR A 22 10.41 1.74 2.92
N PHE A 23 10.10 0.93 3.94
CA PHE A 23 9.87 1.42 5.31
C PHE A 23 10.72 0.70 6.36
N GLY A 24 11.46 -0.36 6.00
CA GLY A 24 12.37 -1.05 6.92
C GLY A 24 11.65 -1.91 7.95
N HIS A 25 10.40 -2.29 7.71
CA HIS A 25 9.64 -3.15 8.62
C HIS A 25 8.62 -4.02 7.89
N SER A 26 8.09 -5.01 8.62
CA SER A 26 7.06 -5.91 8.09
C SER A 26 5.78 -5.17 7.67
N ALA A 27 5.10 -5.73 6.67
CA ALA A 27 3.80 -5.28 6.19
C ALA A 27 2.74 -5.24 7.29
N SER A 28 2.85 -6.12 8.29
CA SER A 28 2.00 -6.12 9.49
C SER A 28 2.06 -4.83 10.31
N ARG A 29 3.15 -4.05 10.16
CA ARG A 29 3.37 -2.77 10.87
C ARG A 29 3.13 -1.54 10.00
N LEU A 30 2.63 -1.71 8.76
CA LEU A 30 2.33 -0.58 7.89
C LEU A 30 1.28 0.33 8.51
N SER A 31 1.59 1.62 8.59
CA SER A 31 0.59 2.64 8.84
C SER A 31 -0.35 2.74 7.63
N PRO A 32 -1.58 3.25 7.82
CA PRO A 32 -2.50 3.53 6.72
C PRO A 32 -1.88 4.40 5.62
N SER A 33 -0.98 5.32 6.01
CA SER A 33 -0.30 6.22 5.07
C SER A 33 0.72 5.48 4.21
N GLU A 34 1.49 4.55 4.78
CA GLU A 34 2.49 3.76 4.06
C GLU A 34 1.82 2.76 3.12
N ALA A 35 0.78 2.08 3.60
CA ALA A 35 -0.06 1.20 2.79
C ALA A 35 -0.69 1.97 1.61
N GLY A 36 -1.22 3.17 1.86
CA GLY A 36 -1.77 4.04 0.82
C GLY A 36 -0.75 4.47 -0.24
N ARG A 37 0.51 4.74 0.16
CA ARG A 37 1.60 5.09 -0.78
C ARG A 37 2.02 3.91 -1.64
N MET A 38 2.15 2.72 -1.05
CA MET A 38 2.44 1.49 -1.80
C MET A 38 1.33 1.18 -2.81
N ALA A 39 0.06 1.26 -2.38
CA ALA A 39 -1.08 1.01 -3.25
C ALA A 39 -1.16 2.03 -4.41
N ALA A 40 -0.93 3.33 -4.14
CA ALA A 40 -0.98 4.37 -5.17
C ALA A 40 0.15 4.30 -6.21
N ALA A 41 1.23 3.57 -5.91
CA ALA A 41 2.31 3.34 -6.87
C ALA A 41 1.89 2.35 -7.97
N LEU A 42 0.87 1.52 -7.73
CA LEU A 42 0.33 0.61 -8.75
C LEU A 42 -0.52 1.40 -9.78
N PRO A 43 -0.48 1.02 -11.08
CA PRO A 43 0.22 -0.12 -11.67
C PRO A 43 1.65 0.18 -12.18
N LEU A 44 2.21 1.36 -11.88
CA LEU A 44 3.52 1.81 -12.39
C LEU A 44 4.58 1.95 -11.27
N PRO A 45 4.88 0.88 -10.52
CA PRO A 45 5.74 0.94 -9.32
C PRO A 45 7.21 1.28 -9.63
N LYS A 46 7.63 1.19 -10.90
CA LYS A 46 8.97 1.59 -11.35
C LYS A 46 9.12 3.10 -11.53
N GLU A 47 8.04 3.78 -11.87
CA GLU A 47 8.03 5.23 -12.13
C GLU A 47 7.48 6.02 -10.94
N ARG A 48 6.50 5.46 -10.24
CA ARG A 48 5.79 6.11 -9.14
C ARG A 48 6.53 5.91 -7.81
N SER A 49 6.92 7.01 -7.18
CA SER A 49 7.70 6.99 -5.93
C SER A 49 6.85 6.61 -4.72
N VAL A 50 7.21 5.53 -4.01
CA VAL A 50 6.56 5.13 -2.75
C VAL A 50 7.04 6.00 -1.57
N LYS A 51 8.34 6.30 -1.49
CA LYS A 51 8.92 7.09 -0.38
C LYS A 51 8.48 8.55 -0.45
N ASN A 52 8.59 9.16 -1.64
CA ASN A 52 8.39 10.59 -1.85
C ASN A 52 7.38 10.85 -2.99
N PRO A 53 6.09 10.47 -2.83
CA PRO A 53 5.08 10.78 -3.82
C PRO A 53 4.79 12.28 -3.86
N SER A 54 4.53 12.82 -5.05
CA SER A 54 4.20 14.23 -5.27
C SER A 54 2.91 14.38 -6.10
N GLY A 55 2.42 15.62 -6.22
CA GLY A 55 1.31 15.98 -7.10
C GLY A 55 0.07 15.09 -6.93
N TRP A 56 -0.40 14.53 -8.05
CA TRP A 56 -1.57 13.66 -8.07
C TRP A 56 -1.37 12.37 -7.26
N GLN A 57 -0.18 11.76 -7.34
CA GLN A 57 0.10 10.49 -6.66
C GLN A 57 -0.02 10.63 -5.14
N ARG A 58 0.51 11.71 -4.56
CA ARG A 58 0.37 11.99 -3.11
C ARG A 58 -1.10 12.15 -2.71
N ARG A 59 -1.89 12.89 -3.49
CA ARG A 59 -3.31 13.08 -3.21
C ARG A 59 -4.09 11.76 -3.31
N HIS A 60 -3.73 10.93 -4.29
CA HIS A 60 -4.33 9.61 -4.46
C HIS A 60 -4.00 8.67 -3.28
N ALA A 61 -2.73 8.61 -2.86
CA ALA A 61 -2.30 7.85 -1.69
C ALA A 61 -3.04 8.28 -0.41
N ASN A 62 -3.20 9.58 -0.18
CA ASN A 62 -3.94 10.11 0.96
C ASN A 62 -5.42 9.69 0.93
N ARG A 63 -6.04 9.67 -0.27
CA ARG A 63 -7.43 9.21 -0.43
C ARG A 63 -7.57 7.71 -0.14
N ILE A 64 -6.60 6.89 -0.56
CA ILE A 64 -6.58 5.46 -0.21
C ILE A 64 -6.45 5.31 1.30
N ALA A 65 -5.50 6.00 1.94
CA ALA A 65 -5.28 5.93 3.38
C ALA A 65 -6.54 6.30 4.19
N ALA A 66 -7.25 7.36 3.77
CA ALA A 66 -8.50 7.76 4.42
C ALA A 66 -9.60 6.69 4.32
N ARG A 67 -9.66 5.94 3.20
CA ARG A 67 -10.65 4.88 2.99
C ARG A 67 -10.39 3.63 3.81
N ILE A 68 -9.17 3.40 4.28
CA ILE A 68 -8.85 2.28 5.19
C ILE A 68 -9.72 2.38 6.46
N GLY A 69 -9.95 3.59 6.98
CA GLY A 69 -10.83 3.79 8.13
C GLY A 69 -12.29 3.40 7.86
N VAL A 70 -12.78 3.55 6.63
CA VAL A 70 -14.14 3.15 6.22
C VAL A 70 -14.27 1.64 6.26
N VAL A 71 -13.29 0.90 5.73
CA VAL A 71 -13.28 -0.58 5.74
C VAL A 71 -13.43 -1.10 7.17
N ARG A 72 -12.63 -0.59 8.10
CA ARG A 72 -12.69 -0.99 9.52
C ARG A 72 -14.00 -0.58 10.19
N ARG A 73 -14.49 0.64 9.95
CA ARG A 73 -15.70 1.17 10.60
C ARG A 73 -16.95 0.40 10.17
N ASP A 74 -17.04 0.10 8.88
CA ASP A 74 -18.23 -0.49 8.27
C ASP A 74 -18.10 -2.03 8.13
N ALA A 75 -17.04 -2.61 8.72
CA ALA A 75 -16.75 -4.05 8.70
C ALA A 75 -16.76 -4.67 7.29
N LEU A 76 -16.24 -3.93 6.29
CA LEU A 76 -16.25 -4.36 4.89
C LEU A 76 -15.29 -5.53 4.61
N ASP A 77 -14.42 -5.86 5.57
CA ASP A 77 -13.47 -6.96 5.56
C ASP A 77 -13.84 -8.09 6.54
N ALA A 78 -15.07 -8.10 7.06
CA ALA A 78 -15.51 -9.09 8.06
C ALA A 78 -15.24 -10.55 7.64
N CYS A 79 -15.50 -10.90 6.38
CA CYS A 79 -15.35 -12.27 5.87
C CYS A 79 -13.89 -12.72 5.66
N VAL A 80 -12.88 -11.92 6.03
CA VAL A 80 -11.45 -12.23 5.78
C VAL A 80 -10.74 -12.75 7.03
N TYR A 81 -11.31 -12.55 8.23
CA TYR A 81 -10.67 -12.91 9.50
C TYR A 81 -11.36 -14.05 10.25
N ASP A 82 -12.26 -14.78 9.58
CA ASP A 82 -12.90 -16.00 10.09
C ASP A 82 -11.92 -17.19 10.15
#